data_AF-Q0ASR9-F1
#
_entry.id   AF-Q0ASR9-F1
#
_cell.length_a   1.000
_cell.length_b   1.000
_cell.length_c   1.000
_cell.angle_alpha   90.00
_cell.angle_beta   90.00
_cell.angle_gamma   90.00
#
_symmetry.space_group_name_H-M   'P 1'
#
loop_
_entity.id
_entity.type
_entity.pdbx_description
1 polymer ?
#
loop_
_entity_poly.entity_id
_entity_poly.type
_entity_poly.pdbx_seq_one_letter_code
_entity_poly.pdbx_strand_id
1 'polypeptide(L)'
;MSRRLPCQHRRNSLSAHPRLRPAGEAPDPGLRDGATTGRRCLGAAAVALNSGDDVAAQKLLGLARDFIAQARANVALAREQLRLAAENEIAERDAEVAWYKAAGMSVEEIELDLQIREDAERIRRAREAGDPDPEPRWPESWELVEGGRGARPGGER
;
A
#
# COMPACT_ATOMS: atom_id res chain seq x y z
N MET A 1 16.24 -4.11 38.18
CA MET A 1 14.80 -3.80 38.06
C MET A 1 14.50 -3.47 36.62
N SER A 2 13.82 -4.37 35.91
CA SER A 2 13.55 -4.28 34.47
C SER A 2 12.47 -3.23 34.19
N ARG A 3 12.85 -2.09 33.61
CA ARG A 3 11.88 -1.13 33.08
C ARG A 3 11.43 -1.64 31.71
N ARG A 4 10.30 -2.36 31.68
CA ARG A 4 9.59 -2.65 30.43
C ARG A 4 9.18 -1.30 29.84
N LEU A 5 9.65 -1.00 28.63
CA LEU A 5 9.19 0.16 27.87
C LEU A 5 7.66 0.06 27.69
N PRO A 6 6.91 1.13 27.90
CA PRO A 6 5.46 1.09 27.80
C PRO A 6 5.06 0.87 26.33
N CYS A 7 4.50 -0.30 26.06
CA CYS A 7 3.86 -0.66 24.79
C CYS A 7 2.54 0.14 24.65
N GLN A 8 2.65 1.42 24.32
CA GLN A 8 1.48 2.24 24.00
C GLN A 8 1.78 3.18 22.84
N HIS A 9 1.89 2.62 21.62
CA HIS A 9 1.53 3.33 20.38
C HIS A 9 1.16 2.35 19.26
N ARG A 10 0.50 1.23 19.63
CA ARG A 10 -0.01 0.24 18.69
C ARG A 10 -1.47 0.54 18.38
N ARG A 11 -1.73 1.64 17.67
CA ARG A 11 -2.99 1.91 16.96
C ARG A 11 -2.76 3.12 16.06
N ASN A 12 -2.72 2.87 14.75
CA ASN A 12 -2.65 3.83 13.64
C ASN A 12 -1.24 4.17 13.12
N SER A 13 -0.60 3.20 12.50
CA SER A 13 0.31 3.45 11.38
C SER A 13 0.08 2.34 10.36
N LEU A 14 -0.90 2.60 9.48
CA LEU A 14 -1.04 1.85 8.23
C LEU A 14 0.28 1.94 7.48
N SER A 15 0.72 0.76 7.03
CA SER A 15 1.94 0.49 6.29
C SER A 15 2.23 1.53 5.21
N ALA A 16 3.47 2.01 5.23
CA ALA A 16 4.09 2.50 4.03
C ALA A 16 5.31 1.65 3.77
N HIS A 17 5.13 0.66 2.90
CA HIS A 17 6.25 0.12 2.16
C HIS A 17 6.68 1.18 1.13
N PRO A 18 7.99 1.25 0.79
CA PRO A 18 8.44 2.07 -0.32
C PRO A 18 7.61 1.71 -1.53
N ARG A 19 7.03 2.73 -2.17
CA ARG A 19 6.21 2.57 -3.38
C ARG A 19 7.02 1.80 -4.42
N LEU A 20 6.85 0.48 -4.48
CA LEU A 20 6.84 -0.25 -5.72
C LEU A 20 5.89 0.55 -6.60
N ARG A 21 6.43 1.24 -7.60
CA ARG A 21 5.65 1.96 -8.59
C ARG A 21 4.64 0.94 -9.11
N PRO A 22 3.34 1.06 -8.77
CA PRO A 22 2.38 0.09 -9.28
C PRO A 22 2.42 0.24 -10.79
N ALA A 23 2.41 -0.87 -11.51
CA ALA A 23 1.94 -0.91 -12.88
C ALA A 23 0.44 -0.54 -12.88
N GLY A 24 0.22 0.75 -12.65
CA GLY A 24 -1.01 1.37 -12.17
C GLY A 24 -0.76 2.87 -12.21
N GLU A 25 -0.37 3.33 -13.40
CA GLU A 25 -0.75 4.65 -13.85
C GLU A 25 -2.22 4.83 -13.44
N ALA A 26 -2.50 5.83 -12.60
CA ALA A 26 -3.86 6.20 -12.29
C ALA A 26 -4.61 6.23 -13.62
N PRO A 27 -5.78 5.58 -13.76
CA PRO A 27 -6.49 5.61 -15.02
C PRO A 27 -6.58 7.07 -15.40
N ASP A 28 -5.99 7.38 -16.56
CA ASP A 28 -5.91 8.71 -17.13
C ASP A 28 -7.24 9.42 -16.82
N PRO A 29 -7.27 10.65 -16.27
CA PRO A 29 -8.54 11.33 -15.98
C PRO A 29 -9.43 11.50 -17.24
N GLY A 30 -8.90 11.23 -18.44
CA GLY A 30 -9.62 11.09 -19.69
C GLY A 30 -10.20 9.70 -20.02
N LEU A 31 -9.84 8.64 -19.28
CA LEU A 31 -10.36 7.27 -19.44
C LEU A 31 -11.78 7.20 -18.87
N ARG A 32 -12.75 7.68 -19.65
CA ARG A 32 -14.18 7.67 -19.32
C ARG A 32 -14.58 6.30 -18.76
N ASP A 33 -15.04 6.28 -17.52
CA ASP A 33 -15.56 5.08 -16.85
C ASP A 33 -16.53 4.32 -17.78
N GLY A 34 -16.17 3.08 -18.13
CA GLY A 34 -16.94 2.22 -19.01
C GLY A 34 -18.38 2.03 -18.51
N ALA A 35 -18.60 1.99 -17.19
CA ALA A 35 -19.95 1.90 -16.63
C ALA A 35 -20.75 3.18 -16.88
N THR A 36 -20.14 4.36 -16.70
CA THR A 36 -20.76 5.65 -17.00
C THR A 36 -21.08 5.80 -18.49
N THR A 37 -20.17 5.39 -19.36
CA THR A 37 -20.39 5.42 -20.81
C THR A 37 -21.49 4.45 -21.23
N GLY A 38 -21.50 3.23 -20.69
CA GLY A 38 -22.57 2.26 -20.92
C GLY A 38 -23.94 2.76 -20.46
N ARG A 39 -24.03 3.42 -19.29
CA ARG A 39 -25.26 4.07 -18.82
C ARG A 39 -25.75 5.18 -19.75
N ARG A 40 -24.84 5.98 -20.30
CA ARG A 40 -25.19 7.02 -21.29
C ARG A 40 -25.72 6.40 -22.58
N CYS A 41 -25.13 5.30 -23.05
CA CYS A 41 -25.64 4.56 -24.19
C CYS A 41 -27.05 4.00 -23.94
N LEU A 42 -27.34 3.49 -22.73
CA LEU A 42 -28.70 3.06 -22.35
C LEU A 42 -29.70 4.23 -22.37
N GLY A 43 -29.33 5.38 -21.82
CA GLY A 43 -30.17 6.58 -21.84
C GLY A 43 -30.46 7.05 -23.27
N ALA A 44 -29.44 7.07 -24.14
CA ALA A 44 -29.60 7.40 -25.55
C ALA A 44 -30.47 6.36 -26.30
N ALA A 45 -30.32 5.07 -25.98
CA ALA A 45 -31.15 4.02 -26.56
C ALA A 45 -32.64 4.21 -26.19
N ALA A 46 -32.93 4.58 -24.95
CA ALA A 46 -34.30 4.87 -24.51
C ALA A 46 -34.92 6.07 -25.27
N VAL A 47 -34.12 7.11 -25.54
CA VAL A 47 -34.56 8.26 -26.37
C VAL A 47 -34.84 7.83 -27.82
N ALA A 48 -33.97 6.98 -28.40
CA ALA A 48 -34.15 6.47 -29.75
C ALA A 48 -35.43 5.61 -29.88
N LEU A 49 -35.71 4.74 -28.90
CA LEU A 49 -36.95 3.97 -28.84
C LEU A 49 -38.19 4.88 -28.74
N ASN A 50 -38.14 5.91 -27.90
CA ASN A 50 -39.24 6.88 -27.78
C ASN A 50 -39.47 7.69 -29.07
N SER A 51 -38.47 7.77 -29.93
CA SER A 51 -38.54 8.46 -31.22
C SER A 51 -38.89 7.53 -32.39
N GLY A 52 -39.06 6.22 -32.13
CA GLY A 52 -39.34 5.21 -33.15
C GLY A 52 -38.14 4.78 -33.99
N ASP A 53 -36.91 5.15 -33.59
CA ASP A 53 -35.68 4.73 -34.29
C ASP A 53 -35.10 3.47 -33.64
N ASP A 54 -35.72 2.33 -33.99
CA ASP A 54 -35.33 1.02 -33.47
C ASP A 54 -33.90 0.62 -33.89
N VAL A 55 -33.43 1.06 -35.06
CA VAL A 55 -32.10 0.74 -35.57
C VAL A 55 -31.03 1.45 -34.75
N ALA A 56 -31.20 2.73 -34.45
CA ALA A 56 -30.29 3.47 -33.58
C ALA A 56 -30.34 2.93 -32.15
N ALA A 57 -31.54 2.63 -31.63
CA ALA A 57 -31.70 2.04 -30.30
C ALA A 57 -30.92 0.73 -30.16
N GLN A 58 -31.03 -0.17 -31.14
CA GLN A 58 -30.37 -1.47 -31.07
C GLN A 58 -28.85 -1.38 -31.13
N LYS A 59 -28.30 -0.45 -31.92
CA LYS A 59 -26.85 -0.16 -31.93
C LYS A 59 -26.37 0.38 -30.57
N LEU A 60 -27.13 1.30 -29.98
CA LEU A 60 -26.81 1.89 -28.68
C LEU A 60 -26.88 0.85 -27.54
N LEU A 61 -27.84 -0.07 -27.60
CA LEU A 61 -27.92 -1.21 -26.67
C LEU A 61 -26.72 -2.15 -26.81
N GLY A 62 -26.27 -2.42 -28.04
CA GLY A 62 -25.03 -3.18 -28.30
C GLY A 62 -23.81 -2.54 -27.66
N LEU A 63 -23.61 -1.24 -27.91
CA LEU A 63 -22.51 -0.48 -27.29
C LEU A 63 -22.61 -0.47 -25.75
N ALA A 64 -23.81 -0.28 -25.20
CA ALA A 64 -24.02 -0.32 -23.77
C ALA A 64 -23.60 -1.67 -23.16
N ARG A 65 -23.94 -2.78 -23.82
CA ARG A 65 -23.54 -4.12 -23.40
C ARG A 65 -22.02 -4.27 -23.37
N ASP A 66 -21.34 -3.85 -24.42
CA ASP A 66 -19.88 -3.98 -24.52
C ASP A 66 -19.17 -3.15 -23.45
N PHE A 67 -19.59 -1.91 -23.23
CA PHE A 67 -19.04 -1.06 -22.18
C PHE A 67 -19.28 -1.61 -20.77
N ILE A 68 -20.46 -2.19 -20.51
CA ILE A 68 -20.76 -2.82 -19.22
C ILE A 68 -19.93 -4.10 -19.03
N ALA A 69 -19.74 -4.90 -20.09
CA ALA A 69 -18.89 -6.08 -20.05
C ALA A 69 -17.43 -5.70 -19.75
N GLN A 70 -16.90 -4.67 -20.41
CA GLN A 70 -15.56 -4.15 -20.16
C GLN A 70 -15.41 -3.64 -18.71
N ALA A 71 -16.39 -2.90 -18.19
CA ALA A 71 -16.36 -2.42 -16.82
C ALA A 71 -16.31 -3.57 -15.80
N ARG A 72 -17.06 -4.65 -16.05
CA ARG A 72 -17.00 -5.86 -15.19
C ARG A 72 -15.64 -6.54 -15.24
N ALA A 73 -15.04 -6.65 -16.42
CA ALA A 73 -13.69 -7.21 -16.58
C ALA A 73 -12.65 -6.37 -15.83
N ASN A 74 -12.73 -5.04 -15.91
CA ASN A 74 -11.83 -4.15 -15.19
C ASN A 74 -11.97 -4.28 -13.66
N VAL A 75 -13.19 -4.43 -13.15
CA VAL A 75 -13.43 -4.67 -11.71
C VAL A 75 -12.85 -6.02 -11.26
N ALA A 76 -13.00 -7.06 -12.08
CA ALA A 76 -12.41 -8.37 -11.80
C ALA A 76 -10.88 -8.29 -11.75
N LEU A 77 -10.27 -7.62 -12.74
CA LEU A 77 -8.82 -7.39 -12.78
C LEU A 77 -8.34 -6.61 -11.54
N ALA A 78 -9.02 -5.54 -11.16
CA ALA A 78 -8.67 -4.74 -9.99
C ALA A 78 -8.73 -5.56 -8.69
N ARG A 79 -9.68 -6.48 -8.56
CA ARG A 79 -9.77 -7.38 -7.40
C ARG A 79 -8.60 -8.36 -7.35
N GLU A 80 -8.22 -8.94 -8.48
CA GLU A 80 -7.05 -9.82 -8.54
C GLU A 80 -5.75 -9.06 -8.26
N GLN A 81 -5.61 -7.82 -8.76
CA GLN A 81 -4.47 -6.98 -8.42
C GLN A 81 -4.39 -6.68 -6.92
N LEU A 82 -5.52 -6.37 -6.26
CA LEU A 82 -5.56 -6.18 -4.80
C LEU A 82 -5.19 -7.45 -4.04
N ARG A 83 -5.68 -8.61 -4.50
CA ARG A 83 -5.34 -9.90 -3.91
C ARG A 83 -3.84 -10.18 -4.02
N LEU A 84 -3.27 -10.05 -5.21
CA LEU A 84 -1.84 -10.27 -5.46
C LEU A 84 -0.97 -9.29 -4.66
N ALA A 85 -1.40 -8.03 -4.53
CA ALA A 85 -0.71 -7.04 -3.70
C ALA A 85 -0.69 -7.46 -2.22
N ALA A 86 -1.80 -7.98 -1.70
CA ALA A 86 -1.87 -8.49 -0.33
C ALA A 86 -1.01 -9.75 -0.13
N GLU A 87 -1.01 -10.67 -1.09
CA GLU A 87 -0.16 -11.87 -1.06
C GLU A 87 1.33 -11.49 -1.08
N ASN A 88 1.72 -10.51 -1.90
CA ASN A 88 3.09 -9.98 -1.92
C ASN A 88 3.46 -9.29 -0.60
N GLU A 89 2.58 -8.48 -0.02
CA GLU A 89 2.86 -7.81 1.27
C GLU A 89 3.07 -8.84 2.40
N ILE A 90 2.34 -9.95 2.39
CA ILE A 90 2.55 -11.05 3.33
C ILE A 90 3.90 -11.73 3.06
N ALA A 91 4.20 -12.05 1.80
CA ALA A 91 5.46 -12.71 1.43
C ALA A 91 6.69 -11.85 1.77
N GLU A 92 6.62 -10.53 1.57
CA GLU A 92 7.67 -9.59 1.96
C GLU A 92 7.90 -9.59 3.46
N ARG A 93 6.81 -9.54 4.26
CA ARG A 93 6.90 -9.64 5.73
C ARG A 93 7.50 -10.96 6.19
N ASP A 94 7.10 -12.06 5.58
CA ASP A 94 7.62 -13.38 5.94
C ASP A 94 9.11 -13.52 5.60
N ALA A 95 9.54 -12.97 4.46
CA ALA A 95 10.94 -12.93 4.06
C ALA A 95 11.78 -12.06 5.01
N GLU A 96 11.26 -10.90 5.42
CA GLU A 96 11.90 -10.00 6.38
C GLU A 96 12.05 -10.67 7.76
N VAL A 97 11.00 -11.34 8.25
CA VAL A 97 11.07 -12.13 9.50
C VAL A 97 12.08 -13.27 9.38
N ALA A 98 12.14 -13.97 8.24
CA ALA A 98 13.11 -15.03 8.02
C ALA A 98 14.55 -14.49 8.01
N TRP A 99 14.77 -13.31 7.43
CA TRP A 99 16.07 -12.64 7.43
C TRP A 99 16.52 -12.28 8.85
N TYR A 100 15.67 -11.63 9.65
CA TYR A 100 15.99 -11.31 11.05
C TYR A 100 16.35 -12.56 11.86
N LYS A 101 15.60 -13.65 11.67
CA LYS A 101 15.88 -14.95 12.32
C LYS A 101 17.22 -15.53 11.88
N ALA A 102 17.53 -15.50 10.58
CA ALA A 102 18.79 -16.01 10.04
C ALA A 102 20.00 -15.17 10.49
N ALA A 103 19.82 -13.86 10.65
CA ALA A 103 20.84 -12.95 11.17
C ALA A 103 21.05 -13.06 12.70
N GLY A 104 20.16 -13.76 13.41
CA GLY A 104 20.24 -13.92 14.87
C GLY A 104 20.02 -12.62 15.64
N MET A 105 19.29 -11.66 15.07
CA MET A 105 19.05 -10.34 15.69
C MET A 105 18.16 -10.45 16.92
N SER A 106 18.44 -9.62 17.93
CA SER A 106 17.58 -9.49 19.11
C SER A 106 16.32 -8.68 18.79
N VAL A 107 15.31 -8.74 19.67
CA VAL A 107 14.07 -7.96 19.51
C VAL A 107 14.37 -6.46 19.49
N GLU A 108 15.29 -6.01 20.35
CA GLU A 108 15.72 -4.62 20.43
C GLU A 108 16.46 -4.17 19.16
N GLU A 109 17.27 -5.04 18.56
CA GLU A 109 17.95 -4.77 17.28
C GLU A 109 16.96 -4.71 16.11
N ILE A 110 15.91 -5.54 16.12
CA ILE A 110 14.83 -5.49 15.13
C ILE A 110 14.01 -4.20 15.28
N GLU A 111 13.65 -3.81 16.51
CA GLU A 111 12.90 -2.58 16.77
C GLU A 111 13.69 -1.33 16.30
N LEU A 112 15.01 -1.32 16.51
CA LEU A 112 15.88 -0.25 16.06
C LEU A 112 15.98 -0.18 14.53
N ASP A 113 16.13 -1.32 13.85
CA ASP A 113 16.17 -1.39 12.39
C ASP A 113 14.86 -0.89 11.75
N LEU A 114 13.72 -1.27 12.33
CA LEU A 114 12.41 -0.77 11.90
C LEU A 114 12.29 0.74 12.10
N GLN A 115 12.77 1.27 13.23
CA GLN A 115 12.76 2.71 13.51
C GLN A 115 13.64 3.50 12.55
N ILE A 116 14.82 2.97 12.18
CA ILE A 116 15.69 3.57 11.17
C ILE A 116 14.97 3.67 9.83
N ARG A 117 14.29 2.60 9.41
CA ARG A 117 13.49 2.60 8.18
C ARG A 117 12.36 3.62 8.21
N GLU A 118 11.57 3.65 9.28
CA GLU A 118 10.45 4.61 9.43
C GLU A 118 10.92 6.06 9.33
N ASP A 119 12.02 6.37 10.01
CA ASP A 119 12.58 7.71 10.05
C ASP A 119 13.14 8.10 8.66
N ALA A 120 13.82 7.18 7.97
CA ALA A 120 14.30 7.41 6.61
C ALA A 120 13.15 7.70 5.63
N GLU A 121 12.03 6.99 5.75
CA GLU A 121 10.84 7.26 4.94
C GLU A 121 10.20 8.61 5.26
N ARG A 122 10.16 8.97 6.54
CA ARG A 122 9.61 10.24 6.99
C ARG A 122 10.43 11.41 6.45
N ILE A 123 11.75 11.31 6.50
CA ILE A 123 12.68 12.29 5.92
C ILE A 123 12.46 12.37 4.40
N ARG A 124 12.39 11.23 3.71
CA ARG A 124 12.11 11.19 2.26
C ARG A 124 10.82 11.92 1.91
N ARG A 125 9.74 11.70 2.67
CA ARG A 125 8.45 12.39 2.45
C ARG A 125 8.52 13.88 2.70
N ALA A 126 9.20 14.31 3.77
CA ALA A 126 9.37 15.73 4.06
C ALA A 126 10.08 16.44 2.89
N ARG A 127 11.14 15.81 2.35
CA ARG A 127 11.84 16.30 1.15
C ARG A 127 10.95 16.38 -0.08
N GLU A 128 10.18 15.33 -0.35
CA GLU A 128 9.23 15.30 -1.48
C GLU A 128 8.14 16.39 -1.35
N ALA A 129 7.76 16.74 -0.11
CA ALA A 129 6.79 17.79 0.18
C ALA A 129 7.41 19.21 0.23
N GLY A 130 8.73 19.34 0.22
CA GLY A 130 9.44 20.62 0.41
C GLY A 130 9.45 21.12 1.86
N ASP A 131 9.13 20.25 2.81
CA ASP A 131 9.15 20.53 4.24
C ASP A 131 10.58 20.36 4.81
N PRO A 132 10.90 21.01 5.94
CA PRO A 132 12.16 20.77 6.63
C PRO A 132 12.29 19.30 7.07
N ASP A 133 13.51 18.77 6.95
CA ASP A 133 13.84 17.39 7.34
C ASP A 133 13.58 17.20 8.85
N PRO A 134 12.75 16.22 9.25
CA PRO A 134 12.54 15.90 10.65
C PRO A 134 13.77 15.22 11.25
N GLU A 135 14.02 15.49 12.53
CA GLU A 135 15.12 14.87 13.28
C GLU A 135 14.89 13.35 13.44
N PRO A 136 15.88 12.50 13.11
CA PRO A 136 15.76 11.07 13.30
C PRO A 136 15.79 10.69 14.78
N ARG A 137 15.01 9.68 15.16
CA ARG A 137 14.87 9.17 16.53
C ARG A 137 15.85 8.03 16.83
N TRP A 138 16.39 7.38 15.80
CA TRP A 138 17.30 6.24 15.96
C TRP A 138 18.58 6.50 16.79
N PRO A 139 19.16 7.71 16.89
CA PRO A 139 20.36 7.94 17.71
C PRO A 139 20.15 7.60 19.19
N GLU A 140 19.01 8.01 19.76
CA GLU A 140 18.63 7.73 21.16
C GLU A 140 18.39 6.23 21.40
N SER A 141 18.06 5.50 20.34
CA SER A 141 17.67 4.09 20.40
C SER A 141 18.89 3.16 20.27
N TRP A 142 19.98 3.61 19.63
CA TRP A 142 21.28 2.93 19.62
C TRP A 142 21.90 2.85 21.03
N GLU A 143 21.79 3.90 21.84
CA GLU A 143 22.32 3.93 23.22
C GLU A 143 21.70 2.84 24.11
N LEU A 144 20.42 2.50 23.87
CA LEU A 144 19.70 1.44 24.60
C LEU A 144 20.17 0.03 24.23
N VAL A 145 20.55 -0.18 22.96
CA VAL A 145 21.06 -1.47 22.46
C VAL A 145 22.52 -1.70 22.92
N GLU A 146 23.35 -0.66 22.94
CA GLU A 146 24.72 -0.75 23.45
C GLU A 146 24.79 -0.93 24.97
N GLY A 147 23.92 -0.25 25.72
CA GLY A 147 23.83 -0.38 27.19
C GLY A 147 23.49 -1.80 27.66
N GLY A 148 22.82 -2.61 26.84
CA GLY A 148 22.53 -4.02 27.13
C GLY A 148 23.72 -4.97 26.96
N ARG A 149 24.71 -4.63 26.11
CA ARG A 149 25.93 -5.45 25.91
C ARG A 149 26.93 -5.35 27.06
N GLY A 150 26.94 -4.24 27.79
CA GLY A 150 27.82 -4.01 28.95
C GLY A 150 27.44 -4.78 30.22
N ALA A 151 26.29 -5.46 30.24
CA ALA A 151 25.76 -6.16 31.41
C ALA A 151 25.86 -7.70 31.33
N ARG A 152 26.77 -8.25 30.51
CA ARG A 152 27.17 -9.66 30.69
C ARG A 152 28.17 -9.74 31.86
N PRO A 153 27.85 -10.43 32.97
CA PRO A 153 28.84 -10.64 34.02
C PRO A 153 29.99 -11.43 33.41
N GLY A 154 31.21 -10.93 33.64
CA GLY A 154 32.44 -11.53 33.13
C GLY A 154 32.50 -13.01 33.48
N GLY A 155 32.79 -13.83 32.47
CA GLY A 155 33.28 -15.17 32.70
C GLY A 155 34.59 -15.06 33.48
N GLU A 156 34.57 -15.61 34.69
CA GLU A 156 35.73 -15.80 35.55
C GLU A 156 36.85 -16.48 34.73
N ARG A 157 38.05 -15.89 34.79
CA ARG A 157 39.31 -16.57 34.52
C ARG A 157 40.04 -16.75 35.84
#